data_AF-A0A7J7QEA2-F1
#
_entry.id   AF-A0A7J7QEA2-F1
#
_cell.length_a   1.000
_cell.length_b   1.000
_cell.length_c   1.000
_cell.angle_alpha   90.00
_cell.angle_beta   90.00
_cell.angle_gamma   90.00
#
_symmetry.space_group_name_H-M   'P 1'
#
loop_
_entity.id
_entity.type
_entity.pdbx_description
1 polymer ?
#
loop_
_entity_poly.entity_id
_entity_poly.type
_entity_poly.pdbx_seq_one_letter_code
_entity_poly.pdbx_strand_id
1 'polypeptide(L)'
;MQAAAFSTSTSRAVTRSNSSSSSSNAGRQSTAAVVQHRPLQRRVHVYATFPRDETADQDASPVAAQALQELFDLEAGGLDPLQLENFRLKYNIRRDASGRAQLRRSDGTWMQCKLDMEVSGTMLLRDTNDSSVHVLQTDKLEQIDLSDDYLLLTLFADGEWEGQTQPIQLAGDSGALEPLQVEEQQFKDFVGMIKTLQVRA
;
A
#
# COMPACT_ATOMS: atom_id res chain seq x y z
N MET A 1 -6.24 -37.86 -49.19
CA MET A 1 -5.97 -37.28 -50.52
C MET A 1 -5.34 -35.90 -50.32
N GLN A 2 -4.24 -35.62 -51.04
CA GLN A 2 -3.50 -34.33 -51.23
C GLN A 2 -2.83 -33.75 -49.96
N ALA A 3 -1.49 -33.64 -49.79
CA ALA A 3 -0.39 -33.01 -50.58
C ALA A 3 -0.61 -31.48 -50.77
N ALA A 4 0.29 -30.53 -50.52
CA ALA A 4 1.76 -30.37 -50.68
C ALA A 4 2.26 -29.19 -49.77
N ALA A 5 3.47 -29.15 -49.19
CA ALA A 5 4.81 -28.75 -49.72
C ALA A 5 4.88 -27.28 -50.23
N PHE A 6 5.88 -26.39 -50.08
CA PHE A 6 7.38 -26.35 -50.05
C PHE A 6 7.81 -25.02 -49.35
N SER A 7 8.90 -24.95 -48.55
CA SER A 7 10.29 -24.44 -48.83
C SER A 7 10.40 -23.00 -49.38
N THR A 8 11.39 -22.12 -49.10
CA THR A 8 12.84 -22.26 -48.86
C THR A 8 13.45 -20.87 -48.57
N SER A 9 14.54 -20.82 -47.78
CA SER A 9 15.83 -20.12 -48.03
C SER A 9 15.85 -18.58 -48.30
N THR A 10 16.86 -17.75 -48.00
CA THR A 10 18.30 -17.90 -47.75
C THR A 10 18.86 -16.52 -47.30
N SER A 11 19.94 -16.51 -46.50
CA SER A 11 21.15 -15.63 -46.61
C SER A 11 21.00 -14.09 -46.61
N ARG A 12 21.94 -13.26 -46.13
CA ARG A 12 23.39 -13.38 -45.92
C ARG A 12 23.86 -12.20 -45.06
N ALA A 13 24.90 -12.42 -44.27
CA ALA A 13 25.71 -11.36 -43.66
C ALA A 13 26.52 -10.57 -44.69
N VAL A 14 26.77 -9.28 -44.43
CA VAL A 14 27.94 -8.54 -44.93
C VAL A 14 28.42 -7.55 -43.88
N THR A 15 29.62 -7.81 -43.36
CA THR A 15 30.51 -6.87 -42.68
C THR A 15 31.13 -5.92 -43.71
N ARG A 16 31.30 -4.63 -43.36
CA ARG A 16 32.54 -3.89 -43.65
C ARG A 16 32.68 -2.60 -42.83
N SER A 17 33.92 -2.45 -42.40
CA SER A 17 34.61 -1.45 -41.60
C SER A 17 34.86 -0.10 -42.27
N ASN A 18 35.23 0.85 -41.40
CA ASN A 18 36.16 1.98 -41.57
C ASN A 18 35.66 3.25 -42.27
N SER A 19 35.63 4.36 -41.51
CA SER A 19 36.74 5.33 -41.52
C SER A 19 36.48 6.49 -40.56
N SER A 20 37.54 6.88 -39.85
CA SER A 20 37.71 8.04 -38.98
C SER A 20 37.68 9.38 -39.73
N SER A 21 37.07 10.40 -39.14
CA SER A 21 37.53 11.79 -39.27
C SER A 21 37.07 12.64 -38.08
N SER A 22 38.06 13.20 -37.41
CA SER A 22 38.00 14.22 -36.38
C SER A 22 37.33 15.52 -36.85
N SER A 23 36.39 16.04 -36.08
CA SER A 23 36.13 17.48 -36.03
C SER A 23 35.66 17.88 -34.63
N SER A 24 36.42 18.80 -34.05
CA SER A 24 36.19 19.51 -32.81
C SER A 24 34.86 20.27 -32.85
N ASN A 25 33.97 19.99 -31.90
CA ASN A 25 32.97 20.97 -31.51
C ASN A 25 32.78 20.93 -29.99
N ALA A 26 33.13 22.05 -29.35
CA ALA A 26 32.98 22.29 -27.93
C ALA A 26 31.48 22.43 -27.59
N GLY A 27 30.79 21.29 -27.51
CA GLY A 27 29.46 21.20 -26.95
C GLY A 27 29.57 20.93 -25.46
N ARG A 28 29.18 21.90 -24.64
CA ARG A 28 28.92 21.73 -23.20
C ARG A 28 28.15 20.42 -22.97
N GLN A 29 28.83 19.41 -22.47
CA GLN A 29 28.18 18.25 -21.88
C GLN A 29 27.50 18.75 -20.61
N SER A 30 26.22 19.08 -20.72
CA SER A 30 25.33 19.03 -19.56
C SER A 30 25.33 17.57 -19.13
N THR A 31 26.13 17.26 -18.12
CA THR A 31 25.97 16.06 -17.33
C THR A 31 24.56 16.14 -16.78
N ALA A 32 23.62 15.46 -17.43
CA ALA A 32 22.35 15.12 -16.82
C ALA A 32 22.72 14.43 -15.51
N ALA A 33 22.53 15.13 -14.40
CA ALA A 33 22.63 14.54 -13.09
C ALA A 33 21.61 13.41 -13.09
N VAL A 34 22.10 12.18 -13.21
CA VAL A 34 21.34 10.99 -12.84
C VAL A 34 21.07 11.19 -11.37
N VAL A 35 19.91 11.76 -11.05
CA VAL A 35 19.34 11.72 -9.71
C VAL A 35 19.12 10.25 -9.45
N GLN A 36 20.14 9.61 -8.88
CA GLN A 36 19.95 8.36 -8.19
C GLN A 36 18.90 8.66 -7.14
N HIS A 37 17.65 8.29 -7.41
CA HIS A 37 16.66 8.09 -6.38
C HIS A 37 17.24 7.02 -5.46
N ARG A 38 18.02 7.47 -4.45
CA ARG A 38 18.30 6.63 -3.31
C ARG A 38 16.91 6.25 -2.78
N PRO A 39 16.61 4.95 -2.58
CA PRO A 39 15.43 4.60 -1.81
C PRO A 39 15.56 5.38 -0.51
N LEU A 40 14.53 6.16 -0.18
CA LEU A 40 14.52 6.97 1.02
C LEU A 40 14.59 6.02 2.23
N GLN A 41 15.77 5.51 2.58
CA GLN A 41 16.04 4.94 3.90
C GLN A 41 16.10 6.05 4.95
N ARG A 42 15.35 7.14 4.77
CA ARG A 42 15.16 8.16 5.78
C ARG A 42 14.23 7.55 6.82
N ARG A 43 14.85 6.86 7.78
CA ARG A 43 14.22 6.49 9.05
C ARG A 43 13.78 7.79 9.70
N VAL A 44 12.47 7.95 9.90
CA VAL A 44 11.93 9.17 10.49
C VAL A 44 11.53 8.90 11.94
N HIS A 45 11.80 9.87 12.80
CA HIS A 45 11.24 9.86 14.15
C HIS A 45 9.77 10.23 14.05
N VAL A 46 8.91 9.23 14.19
CA VAL A 46 7.46 9.35 14.13
C VAL A 46 6.92 9.60 15.53
N TYR A 47 6.10 10.64 15.66
CA TYR A 47 5.33 10.91 16.87
C TYR A 47 3.88 10.50 16.62
N ALA A 48 3.45 9.41 17.27
CA ALA A 48 2.06 8.98 17.37
C ALA A 48 1.80 8.63 18.84
N THR A 49 0.66 9.07 19.38
CA THR A 49 0.35 8.97 20.82
C THR A 49 -0.96 8.23 21.01
N PHE A 50 -0.90 6.93 21.25
CA PHE A 50 -2.10 6.12 21.50
C PHE A 50 -2.53 6.18 22.98
N PRO A 51 -3.81 6.42 23.27
CA PRO A 51 -4.33 6.18 24.61
C PRO A 51 -4.25 4.68 24.91
N ARG A 52 -3.95 4.32 26.16
CA ARG A 52 -3.98 2.92 26.61
C ARG A 52 -5.45 2.52 26.78
N ASP A 53 -5.92 1.58 25.98
CA ASP A 53 -7.28 1.04 26.12
C ASP A 53 -7.28 0.03 27.29
N GLU A 54 -7.86 0.41 28.42
CA GLU A 54 -8.02 -0.47 29.59
C GLU A 54 -9.37 -1.23 29.56
N THR A 55 -10.17 -1.06 28.51
CA THR A 55 -11.57 -1.49 28.44
C THR A 55 -11.91 -2.33 27.20
N ALA A 56 -10.91 -2.93 26.53
CA ALA A 56 -11.15 -3.80 25.38
C ALA A 56 -11.87 -5.09 25.80
N ASP A 57 -13.18 -5.00 26.01
CA ASP A 57 -14.08 -6.15 26.06
C ASP A 57 -13.97 -6.85 24.70
N GLN A 58 -13.54 -8.11 24.74
CA GLN A 58 -13.03 -8.92 23.62
C GLN A 58 -14.12 -9.41 22.66
N ASP A 59 -15.29 -8.80 22.66
CA ASP A 59 -16.41 -9.27 21.84
C ASP A 59 -16.29 -8.72 20.41
N ALA A 60 -16.40 -9.63 19.44
CA ALA A 60 -16.44 -9.25 18.04
C ALA A 60 -17.62 -8.32 17.79
N SER A 61 -17.37 -7.18 17.14
CA SER A 61 -18.41 -6.21 16.76
C SER A 61 -19.59 -6.92 16.09
N PRO A 62 -20.85 -6.65 16.47
CA PRO A 62 -22.02 -7.26 15.83
C PRO A 62 -22.06 -7.04 14.31
N VAL A 63 -21.53 -5.90 13.84
CA VAL A 63 -21.40 -5.59 12.41
C VAL A 63 -20.38 -6.51 11.75
N ALA A 64 -19.22 -6.72 12.39
CA ALA A 64 -18.21 -7.65 11.90
C ALA A 64 -18.75 -9.09 11.89
N ALA A 65 -19.45 -9.53 12.94
CA ALA A 65 -20.05 -10.85 12.99
C ALA A 65 -21.07 -11.08 11.86
N GLN A 66 -21.92 -10.09 11.60
CA GLN A 66 -22.85 -10.12 10.47
C GLN A 66 -22.11 -10.20 9.13
N ALA A 67 -21.07 -9.38 8.94
CA ALA A 67 -20.29 -9.35 7.71
C ALA A 67 -19.63 -10.70 7.40
N LEU A 68 -19.09 -11.36 8.42
CA LEU A 68 -18.50 -12.70 8.31
C LEU A 68 -19.55 -13.74 7.93
N GLN A 69 -20.74 -13.70 8.53
CA GLN A 69 -21.83 -14.62 8.17
C GLN A 69 -22.25 -14.44 6.70
N GLU A 70 -22.40 -13.19 6.25
CA GLU A 70 -22.75 -12.90 4.85
C GLU A 70 -21.66 -13.39 3.88
N LEU A 71 -20.37 -13.27 4.23
CA LEU A 71 -19.27 -13.82 3.43
C LEU A 71 -19.36 -15.35 3.34
N PHE A 72 -19.62 -16.05 4.44
CA PHE A 72 -19.80 -17.50 4.44
C PHE A 72 -20.96 -17.94 3.54
N ASP A 73 -22.08 -17.21 3.58
CA ASP A 73 -23.24 -17.50 2.73
C ASP A 73 -22.92 -17.29 1.24
N LEU A 74 -22.15 -16.24 0.90
CA LEU A 74 -21.67 -15.99 -0.46
C LEU A 74 -20.72 -17.07 -0.96
N GLU A 75 -19.77 -17.51 -0.12
CA GLU A 75 -18.84 -18.58 -0.47
C GLU A 75 -19.57 -19.92 -0.66
N ALA A 76 -20.53 -20.24 0.20
CA ALA A 76 -21.36 -21.44 0.08
C ALA A 76 -22.22 -21.45 -1.19
N GLY A 77 -22.65 -20.27 -1.66
CA GLY A 77 -23.41 -20.09 -2.91
C GLY A 77 -22.58 -20.19 -4.19
N GLY A 78 -21.24 -20.21 -4.08
CA GLY A 78 -20.32 -20.16 -5.21
C GLY A 78 -19.90 -18.71 -5.53
N LEU A 79 -18.67 -18.38 -5.15
CA LEU A 79 -18.16 -17.00 -5.16
C LEU A 79 -17.87 -16.48 -6.58
N ASP A 80 -18.68 -15.53 -7.05
CA ASP A 80 -18.40 -14.74 -8.26
C ASP A 80 -17.53 -13.51 -7.92
N PRO A 81 -16.45 -13.20 -8.67
CA PRO A 81 -15.58 -12.07 -8.38
C PRO A 81 -16.29 -10.71 -8.28
N LEU A 82 -17.32 -10.47 -9.11
CA LEU A 82 -18.08 -9.22 -9.07
C LEU A 82 -18.96 -9.13 -7.81
N GLN A 83 -19.57 -10.25 -7.40
CA GLN A 83 -20.30 -10.33 -6.14
C GLN A 83 -19.39 -10.04 -4.94
N LEU A 84 -18.19 -10.60 -4.93
CA LEU A 84 -17.20 -10.36 -3.88
C LEU A 84 -16.76 -8.90 -3.82
N GLU A 85 -16.56 -8.26 -4.97
CA GLU A 85 -16.24 -6.82 -5.02
C GLU A 85 -17.38 -5.96 -4.46
N ASN A 86 -18.62 -6.22 -4.88
CA ASN A 86 -19.80 -5.52 -4.36
C ASN A 86 -19.98 -5.74 -2.84
N PHE A 87 -19.73 -6.96 -2.37
CA PHE A 87 -19.75 -7.29 -0.96
C PHE A 87 -18.69 -6.49 -0.17
N ARG A 88 -17.44 -6.43 -0.64
CA ARG A 88 -16.40 -5.61 0.00
C ARG A 88 -16.80 -4.14 0.07
N LEU A 89 -17.34 -3.60 -1.03
CA LEU A 89 -17.77 -2.20 -1.10
C LEU A 89 -18.89 -1.87 -0.10
N LYS A 90 -19.78 -2.82 0.20
CA LYS A 90 -20.81 -2.68 1.25
C LYS A 90 -20.20 -2.38 2.61
N TYR A 91 -19.03 -2.96 2.91
CA TYR A 91 -18.29 -2.77 4.16
C TYR A 91 -17.14 -1.77 4.02
N ASN A 92 -17.21 -0.85 3.06
CA ASN A 92 -16.20 0.20 2.86
C ASN A 92 -14.78 -0.35 2.60
N ILE A 93 -14.68 -1.56 2.04
CA ILE A 93 -13.42 -2.20 1.68
C ILE A 93 -13.34 -2.32 0.16
N ARG A 94 -12.14 -2.18 -0.40
CA ARG A 94 -11.84 -2.61 -1.77
C ARG A 94 -10.40 -3.07 -1.89
N ARG A 95 -10.06 -3.64 -3.05
CA ARG A 95 -8.68 -3.96 -3.41
C ARG A 95 -8.29 -3.19 -4.67
N ASP A 96 -7.06 -2.72 -4.72
CA ASP A 96 -6.53 -2.13 -5.95
C ASP A 96 -6.12 -3.22 -6.97
N ALA A 97 -5.69 -2.80 -8.16
CA ALA A 97 -5.21 -3.71 -9.20
C ALA A 97 -3.98 -4.55 -8.78
N SER A 98 -3.28 -4.17 -7.70
CA SER A 98 -2.19 -4.92 -7.11
C SER A 98 -2.63 -5.84 -5.96
N GLY A 99 -3.93 -5.90 -5.66
CA GLY A 99 -4.52 -6.71 -4.59
C GLY A 99 -4.45 -6.08 -3.20
N ARG A 100 -3.93 -4.84 -3.07
CA ARG A 100 -3.77 -4.17 -1.77
C ARG A 100 -5.11 -3.65 -1.27
N ALA A 101 -5.38 -3.89 0.01
CA ALA A 101 -6.58 -3.41 0.67
C ALA A 101 -6.62 -1.88 0.72
N GLN A 102 -7.82 -1.33 0.49
CA GLN A 102 -8.14 0.05 0.73
C GLN A 102 -9.42 0.15 1.55
N LEU A 103 -9.43 1.09 2.49
CA LEU A 103 -10.57 1.36 3.37
C LEU A 103 -11.18 2.71 3.01
N ARG A 104 -12.50 2.80 3.00
CA ARG A 104 -13.21 4.05 2.78
C ARG A 104 -13.51 4.72 4.10
N ARG A 105 -13.15 5.99 4.22
CA ARG A 105 -13.53 6.84 5.33
C ARG A 105 -14.98 7.30 5.21
N SER A 106 -15.56 7.73 6.32
CA SER A 106 -16.88 8.35 6.42
C SER A 106 -17.05 9.60 5.53
N ASP A 107 -15.96 10.34 5.28
CA ASP A 107 -15.93 11.48 4.33
C ASP A 107 -15.89 11.05 2.85
N GLY A 108 -15.85 9.75 2.59
CA GLY A 108 -15.85 9.13 1.27
C GLY A 108 -14.47 8.95 0.63
N THR A 109 -13.40 9.44 1.26
CA THR A 109 -12.02 9.25 0.80
C THR A 109 -11.55 7.81 1.02
N TRP A 110 -10.60 7.37 0.21
CA TRP A 110 -10.02 6.03 0.31
C TRP A 110 -8.62 6.09 0.92
N MET A 111 -8.30 5.13 1.78
CA MET A 111 -6.99 4.96 2.38
C MET A 111 -6.34 3.66 1.93
N GLN A 112 -5.12 3.73 1.42
CA GLN A 112 -4.32 2.54 1.13
C GLN A 112 -3.73 1.97 2.42
N CYS A 113 -3.92 0.67 2.64
CA CYS A 113 -3.53 -0.01 3.87
C CYS A 113 -2.27 -0.83 3.67
N LYS A 114 -1.42 -0.83 4.70
CA LYS A 114 -0.21 -1.65 4.73
C LYS A 114 0.19 -1.93 6.18
N LEU A 115 0.81 -3.08 6.41
CA LEU A 115 1.41 -3.40 7.70
C LEU A 115 2.77 -2.74 7.83
N ASP A 116 3.07 -2.19 9.01
CA ASP A 116 4.44 -1.84 9.34
C ASP A 116 5.21 -3.12 9.70
N MET A 117 6.25 -3.44 8.94
CA MET A 117 7.05 -4.64 9.17
C MET A 117 8.05 -4.48 10.32
N GLU A 118 8.26 -3.27 10.85
CA GLU A 118 9.16 -3.00 11.98
C GLU A 118 8.43 -3.06 13.33
N VAL A 119 7.12 -2.76 13.38
CA VAL A 119 6.33 -2.74 14.62
C VAL A 119 5.09 -3.61 14.49
N SER A 120 5.09 -4.74 15.20
CA SER A 120 3.94 -5.66 15.24
C SER A 120 2.64 -4.97 15.67
N GLY A 121 1.51 -5.40 15.10
CA GLY A 121 0.20 -4.81 15.36
C GLY A 121 0.02 -3.39 14.83
N THR A 122 0.99 -2.86 14.07
CA THR A 122 0.92 -1.50 13.53
C THR A 122 0.59 -1.52 12.04
N MET A 123 -0.39 -0.71 11.66
CA MET A 123 -0.81 -0.49 10.29
C MET A 123 -0.59 0.95 9.89
N LEU A 124 -0.17 1.13 8.65
CA LEU A 124 0.00 2.40 7.99
C LEU A 124 -1.14 2.59 7.00
N LEU A 125 -1.73 3.77 7.02
CA LEU A 125 -2.89 4.14 6.22
C LEU A 125 -2.54 5.42 5.45
N ARG A 126 -2.37 5.33 4.13
CA ARG A 126 -2.11 6.49 3.27
C ARG A 126 -3.40 7.00 2.66
N ASP A 127 -3.75 8.25 2.92
CA ASP A 127 -4.88 8.92 2.26
C ASP A 127 -4.59 9.09 0.75
N THR A 128 -5.53 8.67 -0.10
CA THR A 128 -5.39 8.75 -1.55
C THR A 128 -5.62 10.14 -2.12
N ASN A 129 -6.23 11.05 -1.36
CA ASN A 129 -6.53 12.41 -1.80
C ASN A 129 -5.35 13.35 -1.55
N ASP A 130 -4.81 13.37 -0.32
CA ASP A 130 -3.77 14.32 0.07
C ASP A 130 -2.39 13.71 0.28
N SER A 131 -2.25 12.37 0.23
CA SER A 131 -1.01 11.61 0.49
C SER A 131 -0.56 11.53 1.94
N SER A 132 -1.38 12.01 2.89
CA SER A 132 -1.02 11.98 4.31
C SER A 132 -1.01 10.55 4.82
N VAL A 133 -0.05 10.23 5.69
CA VAL A 133 0.04 8.91 6.30
C VAL A 133 -0.39 8.96 7.75
N HIS A 134 -1.27 8.03 8.08
CA HIS A 134 -1.81 7.78 9.40
C HIS A 134 -1.34 6.42 9.88
N VAL A 135 -1.36 6.24 11.19
CA VAL A 135 -1.06 5.00 11.86
C VAL A 135 -2.29 4.52 12.62
N LEU A 136 -2.50 3.21 12.58
CA LEU A 136 -3.46 2.50 13.39
C LEU A 136 -2.73 1.40 14.11
N GLN A 137 -2.75 1.43 15.44
CA GLN A 137 -2.19 0.37 16.26
C GLN A 137 -3.33 -0.50 16.80
N THR A 138 -3.18 -1.81 16.68
CA THR A 138 -4.12 -2.77 17.25
C THR A 138 -3.35 -3.85 17.98
N ASP A 139 -3.85 -4.22 19.15
CA ASP A 139 -3.43 -5.38 19.94
C ASP A 139 -4.25 -6.63 19.59
N LYS A 140 -5.33 -6.47 18.80
CA LYS A 140 -6.28 -7.54 18.48
C LYS A 140 -5.61 -8.69 17.72
N LEU A 141 -4.59 -8.43 16.92
CA LEU A 141 -3.92 -9.43 16.09
C LEU A 141 -2.42 -9.14 15.99
N GLU A 142 -1.60 -10.03 16.56
CA GLU A 142 -0.12 -9.95 16.46
C GLU A 142 0.37 -10.13 15.01
N GLN A 143 -0.42 -10.85 14.19
CA GLN A 143 -0.17 -11.07 12.78
C GLN A 143 -1.47 -10.84 12.00
N ILE A 144 -1.53 -9.72 11.29
CA ILE A 144 -2.64 -9.39 10.39
C ILE A 144 -2.21 -9.81 8.99
N ASP A 145 -3.05 -10.53 8.27
CA ASP A 145 -2.90 -10.74 6.82
C ASP A 145 -3.96 -9.91 6.09
N LEU A 146 -3.53 -8.81 5.47
CA LEU A 146 -4.43 -7.93 4.72
C LEU A 146 -4.89 -8.54 3.38
N SER A 147 -4.38 -9.71 2.99
CA SER A 147 -4.87 -10.47 1.84
C SER A 147 -6.13 -11.28 2.15
N ASP A 148 -6.41 -11.50 3.45
CA ASP A 148 -7.57 -12.24 3.92
C ASP A 148 -8.75 -11.30 4.20
N ASP A 149 -9.87 -11.52 3.50
CA ASP A 149 -11.08 -10.73 3.70
C ASP A 149 -11.73 -11.00 5.07
N TYR A 150 -11.58 -12.20 5.64
CA TYR A 150 -12.07 -12.51 6.98
C TYR A 150 -11.47 -11.56 8.01
N LEU A 151 -10.14 -11.39 7.98
CA LEU A 151 -9.44 -10.48 8.88
C LEU A 151 -9.77 -9.02 8.60
N LEU A 152 -9.89 -8.61 7.34
CA LEU A 152 -10.31 -7.25 7.01
C LEU A 152 -11.69 -6.92 7.57
N LEU A 153 -12.64 -7.85 7.47
CA LEU A 153 -13.99 -7.65 8.01
C LEU A 153 -13.98 -7.59 9.54
N THR A 154 -13.23 -8.48 10.20
CA THR A 154 -13.09 -8.47 11.66
C THR A 154 -12.53 -7.15 12.17
N LEU A 155 -11.59 -6.55 11.45
CA LEU A 155 -10.91 -5.33 11.88
C LEU A 155 -11.63 -4.04 11.48
N PHE A 156 -12.34 -4.02 10.34
CA PHE A 156 -12.74 -2.76 9.71
C PHE A 156 -14.22 -2.66 9.34
N ALA A 157 -15.00 -3.73 9.40
CA ALA A 157 -16.38 -3.71 8.91
C ALA A 157 -17.30 -2.73 9.66
N ASP A 158 -16.99 -2.43 10.91
CA ASP A 158 -17.76 -1.51 11.75
C ASP A 158 -17.37 -0.03 11.59
N GLY A 159 -16.25 0.26 10.94
CA GLY A 159 -15.74 1.63 10.76
C GLY A 159 -15.10 2.25 12.01
N GLU A 160 -15.04 1.57 13.16
CA GLU A 160 -14.48 2.14 14.40
C GLU A 160 -13.00 2.49 14.27
N TRP A 161 -12.31 1.82 13.35
CA TRP A 161 -10.91 2.07 13.02
C TRP A 161 -10.63 3.54 12.70
N GLU A 162 -11.57 4.29 12.10
CA GLU A 162 -11.38 5.70 11.75
C GLU A 162 -11.04 6.55 12.98
N GLY A 163 -11.74 6.33 14.10
CA GLY A 163 -11.53 7.06 15.36
C GLY A 163 -10.24 6.67 16.10
N GLN A 164 -9.65 5.53 15.72
CA GLN A 164 -8.41 5.01 16.30
C GLN A 164 -7.18 5.39 15.48
N THR A 165 -7.36 5.91 14.27
CA THR A 165 -6.27 6.39 13.43
C THR A 165 -5.64 7.67 13.97
N GLN A 166 -4.33 7.82 13.78
CA GLN A 166 -3.61 9.04 14.12
C GLN A 166 -2.70 9.48 12.99
N PRO A 167 -2.66 10.77 12.63
CA PRO A 167 -1.74 11.26 11.63
C PRO A 167 -0.30 11.11 12.11
N ILE A 168 0.57 10.57 11.26
CA ILE A 168 2.01 10.57 11.51
C ILE A 168 2.52 11.98 11.24
N GLN A 169 3.23 12.56 12.21
CA GLN A 169 3.78 13.91 12.10
C GLN A 169 5.30 13.90 12.19
N LEU A 170 5.93 14.79 11.43
CA LEU A 170 7.37 15.02 11.42
C LEU A 170 7.68 16.34 12.09
N ALA A 171 8.77 16.39 12.85
CA ALA A 171 9.32 17.66 13.33
C ALA A 171 9.99 18.38 12.15
N GLY A 172 9.41 19.50 11.72
CA GLY A 172 10.02 20.40 10.76
C GLY A 172 11.18 21.20 11.37
N ASP A 173 11.95 21.86 10.52
CA ASP A 173 13.12 22.66 10.93
C ASP A 173 12.77 23.82 11.88
N SER A 174 11.51 24.25 11.89
CA SER A 174 10.96 25.29 12.76
C SER A 174 10.46 24.77 14.12
N GLY A 175 10.53 23.45 14.36
CA GLY A 175 9.91 22.79 15.51
C GLY A 175 8.40 22.60 15.38
N ALA A 176 7.78 23.06 14.28
CA ALA A 176 6.39 22.74 13.97
C ALA A 176 6.26 21.27 13.56
N LEU A 177 5.16 20.63 13.97
CA LEU A 177 4.82 19.28 13.53
C LEU A 177 4.01 19.36 12.24
N GLU A 178 4.50 18.72 11.18
CA GLU A 178 3.84 18.66 9.87
C GLU A 178 3.41 17.22 9.55
N PRO A 179 2.24 17.00 8.90
CA PRO A 179 1.83 15.67 8.48
C PRO A 179 2.85 15.01 7.56
N LEU A 180 3.14 13.74 7.78
CA LEU A 180 3.96 12.93 6.89
C LEU A 180 3.21 12.71 5.58
N GLN A 181 3.76 13.23 4.49
CA GLN A 181 3.26 13.08 3.14
C GLN A 181 4.13 12.08 2.38
N VAL A 182 3.52 11.03 1.82
CA VAL A 182 4.25 9.98 1.09
C VAL A 182 3.56 9.69 -0.21
N GLU A 183 4.31 9.69 -1.31
CA GLU A 183 3.78 9.32 -2.63
C GLU A 183 3.39 7.85 -2.69
N GLU A 184 2.41 7.50 -3.53
CA GLU A 184 1.89 6.13 -3.62
C GLU A 184 3.00 5.08 -3.86
N GLN A 185 3.88 5.33 -4.83
CA GLN A 185 4.96 4.38 -5.14
C GLN A 185 5.92 4.22 -3.97
N GLN A 186 6.23 5.31 -3.28
CA GLN A 186 7.07 5.27 -2.09
C GLN A 186 6.39 4.43 -1.00
N PHE A 187 5.12 4.70 -0.71
CA PHE A 187 4.34 3.97 0.29
C PHE A 187 4.30 2.45 0.01
N LYS A 188 4.18 2.08 -1.27
CA LYS A 188 4.25 0.68 -1.71
C LYS A 188 5.61 0.03 -1.44
N ASP A 189 6.70 0.76 -1.61
CA ASP A 189 8.07 0.25 -1.57
C ASP A 189 8.71 0.22 -0.15
N PHE A 190 8.23 1.02 0.80
CA PHE A 190 8.80 1.07 2.16
C PHE A 190 8.62 -0.24 2.96
N VAL A 191 9.59 -0.66 3.77
CA VAL A 191 9.45 -1.89 4.58
C VAL A 191 8.79 -1.59 5.94
N GLY A 192 9.15 -0.47 6.55
CA GLY A 192 8.53 0.07 7.76
C GLY A 192 8.85 1.56 7.85
N MET A 193 8.03 2.30 8.60
CA MET A 193 8.22 3.74 8.79
C MET A 193 8.46 4.11 10.25
N ILE A 194 7.98 3.28 11.19
CA ILE A 194 7.94 3.62 12.60
C ILE A 194 9.06 2.88 13.33
N LYS A 195 10.02 3.64 13.87
CA LYS A 195 11.11 3.07 14.67
C LYS A 195 10.74 2.85 16.14
N THR A 196 9.91 3.74 16.70
CA THR A 196 9.49 3.70 18.10
C THR A 196 8.19 4.46 18.26
N LEU A 197 7.18 3.82 18.84
CA LEU A 197 5.95 4.48 19.25
C LEU A 197 6.14 5.11 20.62
N GLN A 198 5.85 6.41 20.76
CA GLN A 198 5.85 7.07 22.06
C GLN A 198 4.47 6.94 22.70
N VAL A 199 4.30 5.90 23.51
CA VAL A 199 3.13 5.78 24.39
C VAL A 199 3.29 6.77 25.53
N ARG A 200 2.38 7.74 25.66
CA ARG A 200 2.31 8.58 26.87
C ARG A 200 1.51 7.82 27.93
N ALA A 201 2.12 7.65 29.10
CA ALA A 201 1.52 7.10 30.31
C ALA A 201 0.58 8.12 30.98
#